data_AF-A0A7Y5B6D3-F1
#
_entry.id   AF-A0A7Y5B6D3-F1
#
_cell.length_a   1.000
_cell.length_b   1.000
_cell.length_c   1.000
_cell.angle_alpha   90.00
_cell.angle_beta   90.00
_cell.angle_gamma   90.00
#
_symmetry.space_group_name_H-M   'P 1'
#
loop_
_entity.id
_entity.type
_entity.pdbx_description
1 polymer ?
#
loop_
_entity_poly.entity_id
_entity_poly.type
_entity_poly.pdbx_seq_one_letter_code
_entity_poly.pdbx_strand_id
1 'polypeptide(L)'
;MYRLMLLVVSAAIAATTSMAQVIRNSDNLPPSDSSYVGQFHARYASGLVQLSNPIHDMFTNSSPPPGPGGTTTHSFGSRVSADVSISGGTPARLTANADCTVIVRWLDQIGNLRIFDTEMIQLDISGGDLPAGVMIRESPTLPSTGRTTIEDIGGGMYRIDSFFDIFTELTLSGGQSWFPTESGAGRVTLVPEPASLSALALGLIALARRRRR
;
A
#
# COMPACT_ATOMS: atom_id res chain seq x y z
N MET A 1 -6.96 2.15 57.16
CA MET A 1 -5.85 2.86 56.48
C MET A 1 -5.07 1.85 55.66
N TYR A 2 -5.14 1.94 54.32
CA TYR A 2 -4.07 1.76 53.33
C TYR A 2 -4.72 1.72 51.94
N ARG A 3 -4.62 2.85 51.23
CA ARG A 3 -5.21 3.10 49.91
C ARG A 3 -4.17 2.66 48.87
N LEU A 4 -4.36 1.50 48.24
CA LEU A 4 -3.45 1.01 47.20
C LEU A 4 -3.72 1.76 45.90
N MET A 5 -2.84 2.69 45.55
CA MET A 5 -2.90 3.50 44.34
C MET A 5 -2.33 2.68 43.18
N LEU A 6 -3.18 2.21 42.26
CA LEU A 6 -2.73 1.53 41.04
C LEU A 6 -2.22 2.56 40.03
N LEU A 7 -0.90 2.53 39.82
CA LEU A 7 -0.21 3.32 38.82
C LEU A 7 -0.44 2.67 37.43
N VAL A 8 -1.23 3.30 36.57
CA VAL A 8 -1.39 2.87 35.18
C VAL A 8 -0.19 3.39 34.39
N VAL A 9 0.76 2.52 34.08
CA VAL A 9 1.83 2.81 33.13
C VAL A 9 1.23 2.68 31.73
N SER A 10 0.89 3.82 31.12
CA SER A 10 0.53 3.89 29.70
C SER A 10 1.81 3.74 28.88
N ALA A 11 2.06 2.53 28.35
CA ALA A 11 3.09 2.35 27.34
C ALA A 11 2.58 2.91 26.01
N ALA A 12 2.95 4.16 25.69
CA ALA A 12 2.83 4.68 24.35
C ALA A 12 3.84 3.93 23.46
N ILE A 13 3.34 3.00 22.63
CA ILE A 13 4.15 2.37 21.59
C ILE A 13 4.34 3.44 20.50
N ALA A 14 5.48 4.11 20.53
CA ALA A 14 5.96 4.85 19.37
C ALA A 14 6.19 3.83 18.25
N ALA A 15 5.36 3.90 17.19
CA ALA A 15 5.60 3.15 15.97
C ALA A 15 6.84 3.74 15.29
N THR A 16 8.02 3.25 15.67
CA THR A 16 9.19 3.39 14.82
C THR A 16 8.95 2.49 13.61
N THR A 17 8.83 3.10 12.43
CA THR A 17 8.87 2.35 11.18
C THR A 17 10.28 1.83 10.99
N SER A 18 10.62 0.69 11.62
CA SER A 18 11.64 -0.15 11.03
C SER A 18 11.06 -0.60 9.69
N MET A 19 11.82 -0.44 8.61
CA MET A 19 11.47 -1.01 7.31
C MET A 19 11.61 -2.53 7.48
N ALA A 20 10.59 -3.16 8.07
CA ALA A 20 10.56 -4.60 8.20
C ALA A 20 10.64 -5.18 6.79
N GLN A 21 11.56 -6.13 6.57
CA GLN A 21 11.75 -6.74 5.26
C GLN A 21 10.58 -7.69 4.97
N VAL A 22 10.07 -7.69 3.73
CA VAL A 22 9.07 -8.68 3.30
C VAL A 22 9.80 -9.99 2.99
N ILE A 23 9.58 -10.99 3.83
CA ILE A 23 10.14 -12.34 3.68
C ILE A 23 9.00 -13.33 3.47
N ARG A 24 8.95 -14.00 2.32
CA ARG A 24 7.84 -14.88 1.92
C ARG A 24 8.33 -16.22 1.40
N ASN A 25 7.48 -17.23 1.45
CA ASN A 25 7.76 -18.57 0.92
C ASN A 25 7.40 -18.73 -0.58
N SER A 26 7.17 -17.62 -1.26
CA SER A 26 6.85 -17.52 -2.69
C SER A 26 7.45 -16.20 -3.19
N ASP A 27 7.89 -16.19 -4.45
CA ASP A 27 8.39 -15.00 -5.14
C ASP A 27 7.32 -14.30 -5.99
N ASN A 28 6.05 -14.72 -5.89
CA ASN A 28 4.96 -14.13 -6.64
C ASN A 28 4.76 -12.64 -6.30
N LEU A 29 4.35 -11.88 -7.30
CA LEU A 29 4.08 -10.45 -7.21
C LEU A 29 2.60 -10.15 -7.52
N PRO A 30 1.95 -9.24 -6.78
CA PRO A 30 2.43 -8.67 -5.52
C PRO A 30 2.52 -9.76 -4.44
N PRO A 31 3.45 -9.64 -3.47
CA PRO A 31 3.52 -10.61 -2.38
C PRO A 31 2.23 -10.55 -1.54
N SER A 32 1.61 -11.69 -1.25
CA SER A 32 0.56 -11.77 -0.22
C SER A 32 1.00 -11.24 1.17
N ASP A 33 0.07 -11.03 2.10
CA ASP A 33 0.35 -10.53 3.47
C ASP A 33 1.31 -9.33 3.54
N SER A 34 1.24 -8.46 2.53
CA SER A 34 2.08 -7.29 2.39
C SER A 34 1.24 -6.09 1.99
N SER A 35 1.83 -4.91 2.10
CA SER A 35 1.18 -3.66 1.73
C SER A 35 2.18 -2.72 1.09
N TYR A 36 1.75 -1.93 0.11
CA TYR A 36 2.49 -0.74 -0.31
C TYR A 36 2.00 0.45 0.52
N VAL A 37 2.92 1.15 1.18
CA VAL A 37 2.60 2.31 2.03
C VAL A 37 3.36 3.55 1.57
N GLY A 38 2.71 4.71 1.61
CA GLY A 38 3.30 6.00 1.25
C GLY A 38 3.13 7.04 2.36
N GLN A 39 4.01 8.04 2.37
CA GLN A 39 3.92 9.22 3.27
C GLN A 39 3.83 10.55 2.50
N PHE A 40 3.47 10.48 1.21
CA PHE A 40 3.36 11.68 0.37
C PHE A 40 2.03 12.41 0.57
N HIS A 41 1.98 13.66 0.09
CA HIS A 41 0.78 14.48 0.03
C HIS A 41 0.49 14.81 -1.44
N ALA A 42 -0.46 14.10 -2.06
CA ALA A 42 -0.92 14.42 -3.40
C ALA A 42 -2.00 15.51 -3.33
N ARG A 43 -1.85 16.55 -4.14
CA ARG A 43 -2.78 17.67 -4.23
C ARG A 43 -3.44 17.67 -5.60
N TYR A 44 -4.74 17.95 -5.64
CA TYR A 44 -5.52 18.00 -6.88
C TYR A 44 -6.45 19.21 -6.87
N ALA A 45 -6.90 19.59 -8.06
CA ALA A 45 -7.92 20.61 -8.27
C ALA A 45 -7.58 21.95 -7.57
N SER A 46 -6.40 22.51 -7.87
CA SER A 46 -5.82 23.70 -7.23
C SER A 46 -5.64 23.53 -5.72
N GLY A 47 -5.28 22.32 -5.29
CA GLY A 47 -5.10 21.94 -3.89
C GLY A 47 -6.38 21.84 -3.06
N LEU A 48 -7.56 21.85 -3.71
CA LEU A 48 -8.85 21.63 -3.07
C LEU A 48 -8.92 20.26 -2.40
N VAL A 49 -8.38 19.23 -3.05
CA VAL A 49 -8.35 17.86 -2.53
C VAL A 49 -6.92 17.47 -2.23
N GLN A 50 -6.70 16.90 -1.04
CA GLN A 50 -5.41 16.40 -0.59
C GLN A 50 -5.56 14.94 -0.16
N LEU A 51 -4.64 14.10 -0.62
CA LEU A 51 -4.52 12.70 -0.23
C LEU A 51 -3.18 12.48 0.45
N SER A 52 -3.18 11.81 1.60
CA SER A 52 -1.97 11.40 2.29
C SER A 52 -2.09 10.03 2.93
N ASN A 53 -0.94 9.50 3.39
CA ASN A 53 -0.84 8.21 4.10
C ASN A 53 -1.53 7.02 3.40
N PRO A 54 -1.34 6.83 2.07
CA PRO A 54 -1.97 5.71 1.37
C PRO A 54 -1.41 4.37 1.84
N ILE A 55 -2.30 3.38 1.90
CA ILE A 55 -2.03 1.96 2.09
C ILE A 55 -2.73 1.23 0.95
N HIS A 56 -1.98 0.39 0.23
CA HIS A 56 -2.47 -0.44 -0.87
C HIS A 56 -2.20 -1.91 -0.52
N ASP A 57 -3.26 -2.67 -0.27
CA ASP A 57 -3.21 -4.01 0.30
C ASP A 57 -4.34 -4.92 -0.21
N MET A 58 -4.54 -6.09 0.42
CA MET A 58 -5.60 -7.05 0.08
C MET A 58 -5.61 -7.47 -1.40
N PHE A 59 -4.42 -7.74 -1.95
CA PHE A 59 -4.27 -8.13 -3.36
C PHE A 59 -5.00 -9.44 -3.66
N THR A 60 -5.85 -9.44 -4.69
CA THR A 60 -6.73 -10.57 -5.00
C THR A 60 -6.05 -11.65 -5.86
N ASN A 61 -4.91 -11.33 -6.47
CA ASN A 61 -4.13 -12.25 -7.29
C ASN A 61 -2.63 -11.99 -7.13
N SER A 62 -1.81 -13.01 -7.37
CA SER A 62 -0.36 -12.91 -7.39
C SER A 62 0.21 -13.92 -8.39
N SER A 63 1.22 -13.51 -9.15
CA SER A 63 1.81 -14.34 -10.22
C SER A 63 3.33 -14.31 -10.16
N PRO A 64 4.02 -15.36 -10.65
CA PRO A 64 5.48 -15.38 -10.68
C PRO A 64 6.02 -14.25 -11.58
N PRO A 65 7.17 -13.65 -11.23
CA PRO A 65 7.84 -12.68 -12.09
C PRO A 65 8.33 -13.34 -13.39
N PRO A 66 8.67 -12.55 -14.43
CA PRO A 66 9.21 -13.12 -15.66
C PRO A 66 10.57 -13.78 -15.42
N GLY A 67 10.90 -14.77 -16.26
CA GLY A 67 12.26 -15.32 -16.34
C GLY A 67 13.26 -14.34 -16.98
N PRO A 68 14.56 -14.73 -17.07
CA PRO A 68 15.60 -13.89 -17.66
C PRO A 68 15.26 -13.35 -19.05
N GLY A 69 15.42 -12.04 -19.23
CA GLY A 69 15.10 -11.32 -20.47
C GLY A 69 13.61 -11.16 -20.77
N GLY A 70 12.73 -11.66 -19.89
CA GLY A 70 11.28 -11.62 -20.08
C GLY A 70 10.60 -10.38 -19.55
N THR A 71 9.36 -10.21 -20.00
CA THR A 71 8.40 -9.21 -19.50
C THR A 71 7.05 -9.89 -19.30
N THR A 72 6.39 -9.63 -18.19
CA THR A 72 5.01 -10.07 -17.92
C THR A 72 4.15 -8.91 -17.46
N THR A 73 2.85 -9.01 -17.72
CA THR A 73 1.84 -8.09 -17.20
C THR A 73 1.07 -8.80 -16.09
N HIS A 74 1.03 -8.18 -14.91
CA HIS A 74 0.31 -8.69 -13.74
C HIS A 74 -0.93 -7.83 -13.52
N SER A 75 -2.09 -8.47 -13.43
CA SER A 75 -3.36 -7.80 -13.09
C SER A 75 -3.96 -8.41 -11.84
N PHE A 76 -4.36 -7.54 -10.93
CA PHE A 76 -4.93 -7.91 -9.63
C PHE A 76 -5.87 -6.81 -9.13
N GLY A 77 -6.90 -7.23 -8.40
CA GLY A 77 -7.69 -6.33 -7.56
C GLY A 77 -6.99 -6.11 -6.23
N SER A 78 -7.44 -5.11 -5.50
CA SER A 78 -6.84 -4.68 -4.24
C SER A 78 -7.77 -3.74 -3.47
N ARG A 79 -7.33 -3.32 -2.29
CA ARG A 79 -7.94 -2.25 -1.49
C ARG A 79 -6.93 -1.11 -1.33
N VAL A 80 -7.43 0.12 -1.40
CA VAL A 80 -6.65 1.32 -1.08
C VAL A 80 -7.33 2.08 0.04
N SER A 81 -6.56 2.43 1.07
CA SER A 81 -6.99 3.33 2.15
C SER A 81 -6.08 4.55 2.21
N ALA A 82 -6.62 5.75 2.36
CA ALA A 82 -5.85 6.99 2.47
C ALA A 82 -6.57 8.02 3.34
N ASP A 83 -5.83 8.98 3.89
CA ASP A 83 -6.41 10.16 4.52
C ASP A 83 -6.72 11.19 3.44
N VAL A 84 -7.97 11.66 3.38
CA VAL A 84 -8.44 12.62 2.39
C VAL A 84 -8.97 13.86 3.08
N SER A 85 -8.47 15.02 2.66
CA SER A 85 -8.97 16.34 3.08
C SER A 85 -9.50 17.11 1.89
N ILE A 86 -10.61 17.82 2.10
CA ILE A 86 -11.25 18.67 1.10
C ILE A 86 -11.34 20.09 1.66
N SER A 87 -10.91 21.08 0.89
CA SER A 87 -10.90 22.50 1.26
C SER A 87 -10.19 22.82 2.58
N GLY A 88 -9.18 22.02 2.95
CA GLY A 88 -8.46 22.18 4.22
C GLY A 88 -9.23 21.72 5.47
N GLY A 89 -10.32 20.97 5.29
CA GLY A 89 -11.03 20.33 6.40
C GLY A 89 -10.20 19.23 7.09
N THR A 90 -10.69 18.74 8.23
CA THR A 90 -10.07 17.61 8.94
C THR A 90 -9.97 16.39 8.01
N PRO A 91 -8.77 15.81 7.82
CA PRO A 91 -8.62 14.60 7.02
C PRO A 91 -9.49 13.46 7.54
N ALA A 92 -10.16 12.76 6.64
CA ALA A 92 -10.93 11.55 6.92
C ALA A 92 -10.25 10.35 6.25
N ARG A 93 -10.15 9.23 6.96
CA ARG A 93 -9.66 7.98 6.39
C ARG A 93 -10.74 7.38 5.50
N LEU A 94 -10.48 7.25 4.21
CA LEU A 94 -11.37 6.62 3.23
C LEU A 94 -10.74 5.33 2.72
N THR A 95 -11.59 4.35 2.41
CA THR A 95 -11.19 3.06 1.84
C THR A 95 -12.01 2.75 0.61
N ALA A 96 -11.36 2.27 -0.46
CA ALA A 96 -12.01 1.88 -1.69
C ALA A 96 -11.32 0.65 -2.32
N ASN A 97 -12.05 -0.02 -3.21
CA ASN A 97 -11.46 -1.08 -4.01
C ASN A 97 -10.66 -0.47 -5.16
N ALA A 98 -9.65 -1.21 -5.61
CA ALA A 98 -8.85 -0.80 -6.74
C ALA A 98 -8.49 -1.95 -7.67
N ASP A 99 -8.59 -1.72 -8.97
CA ASP A 99 -8.05 -2.59 -10.00
C ASP A 99 -6.67 -2.08 -10.43
N CYS A 100 -5.69 -2.97 -10.51
CA CYS A 100 -4.31 -2.61 -10.77
C CYS A 100 -3.70 -3.52 -11.84
N THR A 101 -2.94 -2.91 -12.76
CA THR A 101 -2.13 -3.62 -13.74
C THR A 101 -0.69 -3.09 -13.72
N VAL A 102 0.26 -3.99 -13.61
CA VAL A 102 1.70 -3.70 -13.53
C VAL A 102 2.45 -4.48 -14.60
N ILE A 103 3.33 -3.81 -15.32
CA ILE A 103 4.36 -4.45 -16.14
C ILE A 103 5.55 -4.78 -15.23
N VAL A 104 6.02 -6.02 -15.29
CA VAL A 104 7.23 -6.48 -14.62
C VAL A 104 8.21 -6.91 -15.71
N ARG A 105 9.38 -6.27 -15.76
CA ARG A 105 10.42 -6.55 -16.76
C ARG A 105 11.69 -7.00 -16.07
N TRP A 106 12.25 -8.12 -16.52
CA TRP A 106 13.57 -8.55 -16.10
C TRP A 106 14.62 -7.47 -16.41
N LEU A 107 15.42 -7.11 -15.42
CA LEU A 107 16.55 -6.20 -15.61
C LEU A 107 17.87 -6.97 -15.55
N ASP A 108 18.16 -7.62 -14.42
CA ASP A 108 19.45 -8.26 -14.18
C ASP A 108 19.38 -9.28 -13.03
N GLN A 109 20.44 -10.06 -12.86
CA GLN A 109 20.63 -10.92 -11.68
C GLN A 109 22.08 -10.89 -11.20
N ILE A 110 22.26 -10.69 -9.90
CA ILE A 110 23.56 -10.72 -9.22
C ILE A 110 23.52 -11.80 -8.13
N GLY A 111 24.18 -12.93 -8.37
CA GLY A 111 24.08 -14.09 -7.48
C GLY A 111 22.63 -14.57 -7.37
N ASN A 112 22.08 -14.53 -6.16
CA ASN A 112 20.68 -14.91 -5.87
C ASN A 112 19.69 -13.74 -5.94
N LEU A 113 20.16 -12.51 -6.17
CA LEU A 113 19.34 -11.31 -6.26
C LEU A 113 18.87 -11.09 -7.70
N ARG A 114 17.57 -11.20 -7.94
CA ARG A 114 16.92 -10.85 -9.21
C ARG A 114 16.39 -9.42 -9.14
N ILE A 115 16.58 -8.65 -10.22
CA ILE A 115 16.20 -7.24 -10.30
C ILE A 115 15.23 -7.05 -11.45
N PHE A 116 14.14 -6.33 -11.18
CA PHE A 116 13.07 -6.05 -12.14
C PHE A 116 12.79 -4.55 -12.18
N ASP A 117 12.68 -3.99 -13.38
CA ASP A 117 12.01 -2.71 -13.54
C ASP A 117 10.50 -2.97 -13.59
N THR A 118 9.75 -2.16 -12.86
CA THR A 118 8.28 -2.26 -12.81
C THR A 118 7.64 -0.96 -13.25
N GLU A 119 6.44 -1.06 -13.80
CA GLU A 119 5.64 0.11 -14.17
C GLU A 119 4.17 -0.20 -13.90
N MET A 120 3.53 0.64 -13.10
CA MET A 120 2.09 0.60 -12.91
C MET A 120 1.45 1.31 -14.10
N ILE A 121 0.75 0.55 -14.94
CA ILE A 121 0.10 1.07 -16.16
C ILE A 121 -1.40 1.23 -16.00
N GLN A 122 -1.93 0.77 -14.86
CA GLN A 122 -3.31 0.98 -14.45
C GLN A 122 -3.38 0.91 -12.94
N LEU A 123 -4.07 1.89 -12.36
CA LEU A 123 -4.63 1.85 -11.02
C LEU A 123 -5.97 2.55 -11.15
N ASP A 124 -7.08 1.90 -10.82
CA ASP A 124 -8.40 2.51 -10.84
C ASP A 124 -9.04 2.31 -9.48
N ILE A 125 -9.20 3.39 -8.72
CA ILE A 125 -9.74 3.40 -7.36
C ILE A 125 -11.12 4.04 -7.40
N SER A 126 -12.15 3.27 -7.02
CA SER A 126 -13.53 3.75 -6.98
C SER A 126 -14.41 2.99 -5.99
N GLY A 127 -15.57 3.55 -5.66
CA GLY A 127 -16.53 2.96 -4.72
C GLY A 127 -16.06 3.02 -3.26
N GLY A 128 -16.53 2.08 -2.44
CA GLY A 128 -16.25 2.06 -1.01
C GLY A 128 -16.72 3.33 -0.29
N ASP A 129 -15.83 3.95 0.47
CA ASP A 129 -16.07 5.20 1.21
C ASP A 129 -15.93 6.45 0.33
N LEU A 130 -15.52 6.33 -0.94
CA LEU A 130 -15.43 7.47 -1.84
C LEU A 130 -16.83 8.00 -2.18
N PRO A 131 -17.05 9.33 -2.16
CA PRO A 131 -18.30 9.91 -2.62
C PRO A 131 -18.63 9.51 -4.06
N ALA A 132 -19.93 9.43 -4.38
CA ALA A 132 -20.36 9.09 -5.73
C ALA A 132 -19.75 10.04 -6.77
N GLY A 133 -19.19 9.47 -7.85
CA GLY A 133 -18.52 10.23 -8.91
C GLY A 133 -17.06 10.61 -8.61
N VAL A 134 -16.55 10.35 -7.41
CA VAL A 134 -15.13 10.50 -7.07
C VAL A 134 -14.38 9.22 -7.43
N MET A 135 -13.31 9.35 -8.20
CA MET A 135 -12.40 8.25 -8.54
C MET A 135 -10.97 8.78 -8.58
N ILE A 136 -10.02 7.91 -8.28
CA ILE A 136 -8.58 8.19 -8.43
C ILE A 136 -8.03 7.15 -9.38
N ARG A 137 -7.15 7.56 -10.30
CA ARG A 137 -6.47 6.63 -11.18
C ARG A 137 -4.99 6.91 -11.35
N GLU A 138 -4.27 5.96 -11.91
CA GLU A 138 -2.93 6.16 -12.50
C GLU A 138 -3.02 7.09 -13.74
N SER A 139 -2.03 7.97 -13.93
CA SER A 139 -2.04 8.95 -15.02
C SER A 139 -1.75 8.30 -16.37
N PRO A 140 -2.65 8.40 -17.37
CA PRO A 140 -2.41 7.84 -18.70
C PRO A 140 -1.27 8.51 -19.49
N THR A 141 -0.65 9.57 -18.94
CA THR A 141 0.33 10.41 -19.66
C THR A 141 1.69 10.48 -18.98
N LEU A 142 1.82 10.02 -17.74
CA LEU A 142 3.06 10.08 -16.97
C LEU A 142 3.38 8.70 -16.41
N PRO A 143 4.54 8.11 -16.76
CA PRO A 143 4.84 6.73 -16.38
C PRO A 143 5.04 6.58 -14.87
N SER A 144 4.25 5.70 -14.27
CA SER A 144 4.34 5.34 -12.84
C SER A 144 5.34 4.21 -12.61
N THR A 145 6.63 4.55 -12.61
CA THR A 145 7.74 3.58 -12.56
C THR A 145 8.04 3.07 -11.16
N GLY A 146 8.69 1.91 -11.09
CA GLY A 146 9.13 1.29 -9.86
C GLY A 146 10.29 0.33 -10.08
N ARG A 147 10.67 -0.33 -8.99
CA ARG A 147 11.64 -1.43 -9.02
C ARG A 147 11.25 -2.47 -8.01
N THR A 148 11.42 -3.73 -8.39
CA THR A 148 11.30 -4.86 -7.48
C THR A 148 12.61 -5.65 -7.48
N THR A 149 13.06 -6.06 -6.29
CA THR A 149 14.16 -7.01 -6.13
C THR A 149 13.69 -8.22 -5.36
N ILE A 150 14.14 -9.40 -5.78
CA ILE A 150 13.82 -10.67 -5.15
C ILE A 150 15.11 -11.44 -4.92
N GLU A 151 15.47 -11.63 -3.65
CA GLU A 151 16.63 -12.40 -3.24
C GLU A 151 16.18 -13.76 -2.71
N ASP A 152 16.67 -14.84 -3.29
CA ASP A 152 16.55 -16.18 -2.68
C ASP A 152 17.53 -16.29 -1.51
N ILE A 153 16.97 -16.39 -0.31
CA ILE A 153 17.71 -16.47 0.96
C ILE A 153 17.83 -17.91 1.48
N GLY A 154 17.45 -18.89 0.67
CA GLY A 154 17.48 -20.32 0.99
C GLY A 154 16.24 -20.81 1.73
N GLY A 155 16.08 -22.13 1.80
CA GLY A 155 14.95 -22.76 2.49
C GLY A 155 13.58 -22.51 1.85
N GLY A 156 13.54 -22.10 0.58
CA GLY A 156 12.32 -21.72 -0.12
C GLY A 156 11.78 -20.35 0.28
N MET A 157 12.60 -19.52 0.91
CA MET A 157 12.25 -18.17 1.36
C MET A 157 12.87 -17.12 0.45
N TYR A 158 12.13 -16.04 0.22
CA TYR A 158 12.52 -14.92 -0.61
C TYR A 158 12.42 -13.63 0.19
N ARG A 159 13.45 -12.80 0.12
CA ARG A 159 13.40 -11.39 0.54
C ARG A 159 12.97 -10.57 -0.66
N ILE A 160 11.89 -9.81 -0.51
CA ILE A 160 11.30 -9.01 -1.58
C ILE A 160 11.28 -7.54 -1.14
N ASP A 161 11.91 -6.68 -1.94
CA ASP A 161 11.85 -5.24 -1.77
C ASP A 161 11.25 -4.62 -3.03
N SER A 162 10.37 -3.64 -2.86
CA SER A 162 9.70 -3.01 -4.00
C SER A 162 9.23 -1.60 -3.67
N PHE A 163 9.18 -0.75 -4.69
CA PHE A 163 8.54 0.56 -4.60
C PHE A 163 7.94 0.95 -5.96
N PHE A 164 7.01 1.90 -5.93
CA PHE A 164 6.53 2.63 -7.10
C PHE A 164 6.51 4.12 -6.80
N ASP A 165 6.86 4.93 -7.79
CA ASP A 165 6.58 6.36 -7.84
C ASP A 165 5.37 6.54 -8.77
N ILE A 166 4.19 6.83 -8.20
CA ILE A 166 2.91 6.78 -8.92
C ILE A 166 2.43 8.19 -9.23
N PHE A 167 2.17 8.48 -10.50
CA PHE A 167 1.43 9.68 -10.92
C PHE A 167 -0.06 9.38 -10.93
N THR A 168 -0.82 10.17 -10.18
CA THR A 168 -2.26 9.96 -10.05
C THR A 168 -3.07 11.12 -10.61
N GLU A 169 -4.29 10.80 -11.03
CA GLU A 169 -5.32 11.76 -11.42
C GLU A 169 -6.59 11.54 -10.61
N LEU A 170 -7.28 12.62 -10.26
CA LEU A 170 -8.54 12.61 -9.52
C LEU A 170 -9.67 13.09 -10.43
N THR A 171 -10.82 12.43 -10.40
CA THR A 171 -12.08 12.96 -10.92
C THR A 171 -13.05 13.21 -9.79
N LEU A 172 -13.85 14.28 -9.92
CA LEU A 172 -15.01 14.58 -9.08
C LEU A 172 -16.34 14.45 -9.85
N SER A 173 -16.27 14.14 -11.15
CA SER A 173 -17.37 14.21 -12.12
C SER A 173 -17.66 12.86 -12.79
N GLY A 174 -17.32 11.74 -12.14
CA GLY A 174 -17.55 10.40 -12.69
C GLY A 174 -16.74 10.12 -13.97
N GLY A 175 -15.54 10.71 -14.09
CA GLY A 175 -14.60 10.47 -15.17
C GLY A 175 -14.74 11.41 -16.37
N GLN A 176 -15.61 12.41 -16.30
CA GLN A 176 -15.75 13.43 -17.36
C GLN A 176 -14.56 14.40 -17.39
N SER A 177 -13.98 14.70 -16.24
CA SER A 177 -12.80 15.56 -16.10
C SER A 177 -11.84 15.00 -15.06
N TRP A 178 -10.54 15.07 -15.36
CA TRP A 178 -9.47 14.56 -14.51
C TRP A 178 -8.50 15.67 -14.14
N PHE A 179 -8.16 15.72 -12.86
CA PHE A 179 -7.20 16.65 -12.28
C PHE A 179 -5.92 15.87 -11.96
N PRO A 180 -4.80 16.14 -12.64
CA PRO A 180 -3.54 15.50 -12.31
C PRO A 180 -3.03 15.96 -10.94
N THR A 181 -2.21 15.12 -10.31
CA THR A 181 -1.48 15.48 -9.10
C THR A 181 -0.59 16.72 -9.35
N GLU A 182 -0.70 17.71 -8.47
CA GLU A 182 0.13 18.92 -8.45
C GLU A 182 1.45 18.70 -7.69
N SER A 183 1.54 17.59 -6.95
CA SER A 183 2.68 17.28 -6.08
C SER A 183 3.76 16.42 -6.76
N GLY A 184 3.55 16.04 -8.03
CA GLY A 184 4.35 15.02 -8.70
C GLY A 184 4.01 13.60 -8.25
N ALA A 185 4.89 12.64 -8.55
CA ALA A 185 4.70 11.24 -8.20
C ALA A 185 4.72 11.00 -6.69
N GLY A 186 3.79 10.19 -6.22
CA GLY A 186 3.74 9.69 -4.85
C GLY A 186 4.46 8.37 -4.71
N ARG A 187 5.49 8.30 -3.85
CA ARG A 187 6.20 7.04 -3.59
C ARG A 187 5.45 6.14 -2.62
N VAL A 188 5.27 4.89 -3.00
CA VAL A 188 4.85 3.81 -2.10
C VAL A 188 5.93 2.74 -2.02
N THR A 189 6.17 2.21 -0.82
CA THR A 189 7.17 1.18 -0.57
C THR A 189 6.50 -0.06 0.00
N LEU A 190 6.95 -1.22 -0.45
CA LEU A 190 6.49 -2.51 0.03
C LEU A 190 6.95 -2.71 1.48
N VAL A 191 6.00 -3.06 2.35
CA VAL A 191 6.23 -3.44 3.73
C VAL A 191 5.42 -4.71 4.05
N PRO A 192 5.81 -5.49 5.07
CA PRO A 192 4.96 -6.52 5.62
C PRO A 192 3.65 -5.88 6.06
N GLU A 193 2.52 -6.55 5.85
CA GLU A 193 1.24 -6.02 6.31
C GLU A 193 1.37 -5.74 7.83
N PRO A 194 1.13 -4.50 8.29
CA PRO A 194 1.23 -4.17 9.70
C PRO A 194 0.16 -4.98 10.44
N ALA A 195 0.60 -6.07 11.06
CA ALA A 195 -0.15 -7.13 11.72
C ALA A 195 -1.59 -6.78 12.13
N SER A 196 -2.50 -6.79 11.17
CA SER A 196 -3.95 -6.80 11.38
C SER A 196 -4.35 -8.03 12.23
N LEU A 197 -3.53 -9.09 12.20
CA LEU A 197 -3.57 -10.24 13.12
C LEU A 197 -3.22 -9.89 14.58
N SER A 198 -2.35 -8.91 14.85
CA SER A 198 -2.05 -8.45 16.22
C SER A 198 -3.24 -7.72 16.85
N ALA A 199 -3.98 -6.95 16.05
CA ALA A 199 -5.18 -6.25 16.52
C ALA A 199 -6.30 -7.23 16.90
N LEU A 200 -6.44 -8.32 16.15
CA LEU A 200 -7.36 -9.42 16.49
C LEU A 200 -6.91 -10.17 17.76
N ALA A 201 -5.60 -10.43 17.91
CA ALA A 201 -5.05 -11.09 19.09
C ALA A 201 -5.21 -10.25 20.37
N LEU A 202 -5.01 -8.92 20.30
CA LEU A 202 -5.24 -8.02 21.42
C LEU A 202 -6.73 -7.89 21.76
N GLY A 203 -7.61 -7.86 20.76
CA GLY A 203 -9.06 -7.87 20.95
C GLY A 203 -9.57 -9.13 21.65
N LEU A 204 -9.05 -10.31 21.28
CA LEU A 204 -9.41 -11.58 21.90
C LEU A 204 -8.85 -11.72 23.34
N ILE A 205 -7.65 -11.22 23.61
CA ILE A 205 -7.07 -11.18 24.98
C ILE A 205 -7.86 -10.22 25.88
N ALA A 206 -8.28 -9.06 25.37
CA ALA A 206 -9.12 -8.12 26.10
C ALA A 206 -10.52 -8.70 26.39
N LEU A 207 -11.12 -9.42 25.44
CA LEU A 207 -12.42 -10.08 25.62
C LEU A 207 -12.34 -11.27 26.59
N ALA A 208 -11.26 -12.05 26.54
CA ALA A 208 -11.02 -13.17 27.46
C ALA A 208 -10.79 -12.71 28.91
N ARG A 209 -10.15 -11.55 29.12
CA ARG A 209 -9.99 -10.95 30.45
C ARG A 209 -11.30 -10.36 31.00
N ARG A 210 -12.22 -9.90 30.14
CA ARG A 210 -13.52 -9.36 30.55
C ARG A 210 -14.52 -10.45 30.99
N ARG A 211 -14.40 -11.68 30.47
CA ARG A 211 -15.25 -12.82 30.86
C ARG A 211 -14.85 -13.52 32.17
N ARG A 212 -13.70 -13.17 32.77
CA ARG A 212 -13.19 -13.76 34.02
C ARG A 212 -13.32 -12.83 35.23
N ARG A 213 -14.20 -11.83 35.17
CA ARG A 213 -14.59 -10.98 36.30
C ARG A 213 -16.07 -11.10 36.54
#